data_AF-A0A8H9YAS7-F1
#
_entry.id   AF-A0A8H9YAS7-F1
#
_cell.length_a   1.000
_cell.length_b   1.000
_cell.length_c   1.000
_cell.angle_alpha   90.00
_cell.angle_beta   90.00
_cell.angle_gamma   90.00
#
_symmetry.space_group_name_H-M   'P 1'
#
loop_
_entity.id
_entity.type
_entity.pdbx_description
1 polymer ?
#
loop_
_entity_poly.entity_id
_entity_poly.type
_entity_poly.pdbx_seq_one_letter_code
_entity_poly.pdbx_strand_id
1 'polypeptide(L)'
;MTDTPETPDTPDPDRTPRPPSTSASSPSAPAPDPRTAAEVTDAACDTFRDNLEAMATGSYLRPDDLELWEPPYPPSVVADADAAVRDLVSAGRTAVEQGTGTITLDLCDAVATAVARLRGISDAHGGAVLEEEEIADVTAVLAALSDETGADGEVVLTHAETLLDEE
;
A
#
# COMPACT_ATOMS: atom_id res chain seq x y z
N MET A 1 4.79 -13.74 74.11
CA MET A 1 6.04 -13.39 74.81
C MET A 1 6.87 -14.66 74.97
N THR A 2 7.86 -14.88 74.12
CA THR A 2 9.27 -15.15 74.49
C THR A 2 10.04 -15.25 73.17
N ASP A 3 10.89 -14.25 72.99
CA ASP A 3 11.89 -14.05 71.96
C ASP A 3 13.13 -14.92 72.30
N THR A 4 13.77 -15.57 71.32
CA THR A 4 15.13 -16.11 71.42
C THR A 4 15.71 -16.31 70.00
N PRO A 5 17.01 -16.02 69.78
CA PRO A 5 17.45 -15.20 68.65
C PRO A 5 18.14 -15.95 67.50
N GLU A 6 18.21 -15.23 66.37
CA GLU A 6 18.93 -15.54 65.14
C GLU A 6 20.45 -15.60 65.38
N THR A 7 21.08 -16.72 64.99
CA THR A 7 22.54 -16.89 64.95
C THR A 7 23.13 -16.23 63.70
N PRO A 8 24.25 -15.49 63.79
CA PRO A 8 24.87 -14.84 62.64
C PRO A 8 25.62 -15.83 61.73
N ASP A 9 25.26 -15.81 60.45
CA ASP A 9 25.94 -16.47 59.34
C ASP A 9 27.35 -15.87 59.17
N THR A 10 28.38 -16.69 59.41
CA THR A 10 29.78 -16.29 59.22
C THR A 10 30.15 -16.52 57.77
N PRO A 11 30.54 -15.49 56.99
CA PRO A 11 30.90 -15.68 55.58
C PRO A 11 32.25 -16.38 55.45
N ASP A 12 32.24 -17.49 54.71
CA ASP A 12 33.39 -18.31 54.32
C ASP A 12 34.36 -17.51 53.41
N PRO A 13 35.67 -17.42 53.74
CA PRO A 13 36.63 -16.60 53.02
C PRO A 13 37.16 -17.21 51.70
N ASP A 14 36.74 -18.41 51.29
CA ASP A 14 37.30 -19.10 50.11
C ASP A 14 36.40 -19.06 48.86
N ARG A 15 35.36 -18.21 48.86
CA ARG A 15 34.45 -18.09 47.69
C ARG A 15 35.02 -17.13 46.64
N THR A 16 35.82 -17.66 45.71
CA THR A 16 36.26 -16.91 44.52
C THR A 16 35.05 -16.39 43.71
N PRO A 17 35.03 -15.10 43.29
CA PRO A 17 33.95 -14.56 42.49
C PRO A 17 34.00 -15.09 41.05
N ARG A 18 32.85 -15.57 40.57
CA ARG A 18 32.62 -15.96 39.17
C ARG A 18 32.65 -14.67 38.30
N PRO A 19 33.32 -14.66 37.13
CA PRO A 19 33.31 -13.47 36.28
C PRO A 19 31.89 -13.17 35.76
N PRO A 20 31.52 -11.90 35.55
CA PRO A 20 30.22 -11.55 35.00
C PRO A 20 30.12 -12.08 33.56
N SER A 21 29.06 -12.84 33.28
CA SER A 21 28.64 -13.12 31.90
C SER A 21 28.32 -11.80 31.22
N THR A 22 29.25 -11.26 30.44
CA THR A 22 28.94 -10.23 29.45
C THR A 22 28.01 -10.86 28.42
N SER A 23 26.70 -10.64 28.58
CA SER A 23 25.76 -10.81 27.48
C SER A 23 26.23 -9.87 26.37
N ALA A 24 26.71 -10.45 25.27
CA ALA A 24 26.87 -9.71 24.04
C ALA A 24 25.48 -9.18 23.67
N SER A 25 25.30 -7.86 23.71
CA SER A 25 24.16 -7.20 23.08
C SER A 25 24.20 -7.55 21.60
N SER A 26 23.30 -8.43 21.17
CA SER A 26 22.98 -8.56 19.76
C SER A 26 22.60 -7.17 19.24
N PRO A 27 23.09 -6.73 18.07
CA PRO A 27 22.53 -5.55 17.43
C PRO A 27 21.07 -5.87 17.14
N SER A 28 20.16 -5.15 17.79
CA SER A 28 18.77 -5.11 17.37
C SER A 28 18.80 -4.67 15.91
N ALA A 29 18.28 -5.49 15.01
CA ALA A 29 18.05 -5.06 13.63
C ALA A 29 17.26 -3.75 13.67
N PRO A 30 17.59 -2.76 12.80
CA PRO A 30 16.77 -1.56 12.72
C PRO A 30 15.33 -2.01 12.38
N ALA A 31 14.37 -1.52 13.17
CA ALA A 31 12.97 -1.61 12.78
C ALA A 31 12.84 -1.01 11.37
N PRO A 32 12.02 -1.58 10.46
CA PRO A 32 11.78 -0.96 9.17
C PRO A 32 11.29 0.48 9.43
N ASP A 33 11.92 1.46 8.79
CA ASP A 33 11.47 2.85 8.87
C ASP A 33 9.98 2.91 8.50
N PRO A 34 9.15 3.67 9.23
CA PRO A 34 7.76 3.83 8.88
C PRO A 34 7.69 4.54 7.52
N ARG A 35 7.20 3.83 6.49
CA ARG A 35 6.90 4.46 5.19
C ARG A 35 5.95 5.64 5.42
N THR A 36 6.24 6.76 4.77
CA THR A 36 5.34 7.92 4.75
C THR A 36 4.06 7.56 3.99
N ALA A 37 2.96 8.25 4.28
CA ALA A 37 1.68 8.01 3.59
C ALA A 37 1.82 8.19 2.06
N ALA A 38 2.63 9.16 1.61
CA ALA A 38 2.95 9.35 0.19
C ALA A 38 3.66 8.15 -0.45
N GLU A 39 4.65 7.56 0.23
CA GLU A 39 5.31 6.34 -0.24
C GLU A 39 4.38 5.13 -0.28
N VAL A 40 3.37 5.09 0.59
CA VAL A 40 2.34 4.04 0.56
C VAL A 40 1.43 4.21 -0.65
N THR A 41 0.96 5.43 -0.94
CA THR A 41 0.16 5.74 -2.13
C THR A 41 0.94 5.46 -3.43
N ASP A 42 2.21 5.90 -3.50
CA ASP A 42 3.02 5.68 -4.69
C ASP A 42 3.28 4.19 -4.92
N ALA A 43 3.53 3.41 -3.86
CA ALA A 43 3.68 1.96 -3.96
C ALA A 43 2.39 1.22 -4.37
N ALA A 44 1.22 1.73 -3.97
CA ALA A 44 -0.06 1.20 -4.44
C ALA A 44 -0.25 1.46 -5.95
N CYS A 45 0.15 2.65 -6.44
CA CYS A 45 0.14 2.94 -7.88
C CYS A 45 1.12 2.05 -8.66
N ASP A 46 2.30 1.80 -8.11
CA ASP A 46 3.29 0.90 -8.71
C ASP A 46 2.74 -0.53 -8.81
N THR A 47 2.04 -1.00 -7.76
CA THR A 47 1.42 -2.34 -7.75
C THR A 47 0.38 -2.49 -8.86
N PHE A 48 -0.54 -1.52 -8.99
CA PHE A 48 -1.52 -1.48 -10.08
C PHE A 48 -0.86 -1.54 -11.47
N ARG A 49 0.17 -0.70 -11.68
CA ARG A 49 0.92 -0.64 -12.93
C ARG A 49 1.64 -1.96 -13.22
N ASP A 50 2.32 -2.53 -12.24
CA ASP A 50 3.10 -3.76 -12.38
C ASP A 50 2.20 -4.95 -12.75
N ASN A 51 1.00 -5.03 -12.17
CA ASN A 51 0.01 -6.05 -12.50
C ASN A 51 -0.46 -5.91 -13.96
N LEU A 52 -0.84 -4.70 -14.39
CA LEU A 52 -1.20 -4.43 -15.78
C LEU A 52 -0.03 -4.71 -16.75
N GLU A 53 1.21 -4.38 -16.37
CA GLU A 53 2.39 -4.68 -17.18
C GLU A 53 2.64 -6.19 -17.29
N ALA A 54 2.44 -6.94 -16.21
CA ALA A 54 2.52 -8.39 -16.22
C ALA A 54 1.48 -9.00 -17.17
N MET A 55 0.26 -8.47 -17.17
CA MET A 55 -0.81 -8.87 -18.08
C MET A 55 -0.56 -8.47 -19.53
N ALA A 56 0.02 -7.30 -19.80
CA ALA A 56 0.36 -6.85 -21.15
C ALA A 56 1.57 -7.57 -21.75
N THR A 57 2.49 -8.05 -20.92
CA THR A 57 3.75 -8.67 -21.36
C THR A 57 3.77 -10.20 -21.21
N GLY A 58 2.85 -10.76 -20.43
CA GLY A 58 2.83 -12.18 -20.11
C GLY A 58 4.05 -12.58 -19.26
N SER A 59 4.61 -11.67 -18.46
CA SER A 59 5.86 -11.90 -17.72
C SER A 59 5.78 -13.06 -16.71
N TYR A 60 4.57 -13.44 -16.32
CA TYR A 60 4.26 -14.59 -15.46
C TYR A 60 4.24 -15.93 -16.21
N LEU A 61 4.25 -15.91 -17.55
CA LEU A 61 4.21 -17.10 -18.39
C LEU A 61 5.60 -17.70 -18.58
N ARG A 62 5.62 -19.00 -18.88
CA ARG A 62 6.84 -19.69 -19.33
C ARG A 62 7.13 -19.32 -20.78
N PRO A 63 8.39 -19.41 -21.23
CA PRO A 63 8.74 -19.09 -22.62
C PRO A 63 7.90 -19.85 -23.66
N ASP A 64 7.69 -21.15 -23.47
CA ASP A 64 6.90 -21.97 -24.40
C ASP A 64 5.41 -21.56 -24.45
N ASP A 65 4.85 -21.09 -23.32
CA ASP A 65 3.47 -20.61 -23.24
C ASP A 65 3.34 -19.21 -23.87
N LEU A 66 4.36 -18.37 -23.67
CA LEU A 66 4.42 -17.00 -24.20
C LEU A 66 4.43 -16.98 -25.74
N GLU A 67 5.05 -17.97 -26.39
CA GLU A 67 5.09 -18.07 -27.86
C GLU A 67 3.71 -18.28 -28.50
N LEU A 68 2.75 -18.83 -27.74
CA LEU A 68 1.39 -19.12 -28.20
C LEU A 68 0.34 -18.17 -27.62
N TRP A 69 0.78 -17.19 -26.84
CA TRP A 69 -0.09 -16.27 -26.13
C TRP A 69 -0.21 -14.93 -26.86
N GLU A 70 -1.42 -14.37 -26.84
CA GLU A 70 -1.69 -13.02 -27.33
C GLU A 70 -2.10 -12.15 -26.14
N PRO A 71 -1.48 -10.97 -25.95
CA PRO A 71 -1.80 -10.10 -24.84
C PRO A 71 -3.23 -9.54 -24.95
N PRO A 72 -3.91 -9.34 -23.81
CA PRO A 72 -5.26 -8.75 -23.80
C PRO A 72 -5.25 -7.29 -24.32
N TYR A 73 -4.14 -6.59 -24.13
CA TYR A 73 -3.93 -5.22 -24.57
C TYR A 73 -2.44 -4.92 -24.76
N PRO A 74 -2.08 -3.92 -25.61
CA PRO A 74 -0.69 -3.52 -25.80
C PRO A 74 -0.14 -2.73 -24.60
N PRO A 75 1.20 -2.61 -24.45
CA PRO A 75 1.82 -1.84 -23.36
C PRO A 75 1.42 -0.36 -23.28
N SER A 76 0.92 0.23 -24.38
CA SER A 76 0.40 1.61 -24.35
C SER A 76 -0.83 1.75 -23.45
N VAL A 77 -1.64 0.70 -23.32
CA VAL A 77 -2.82 0.68 -22.45
C VAL A 77 -2.43 0.75 -20.97
N VAL A 78 -1.34 0.06 -20.60
CA VAL A 78 -0.75 0.15 -19.26
C VAL A 78 -0.34 1.59 -18.95
N ALA A 79 0.33 2.25 -19.89
CA ALA A 79 0.73 3.65 -19.73
C ALA A 79 -0.47 4.60 -19.60
N ASP A 80 -1.54 4.37 -20.37
CA ASP A 80 -2.75 5.19 -20.31
C ASP A 80 -3.54 5.00 -19.01
N ALA A 81 -3.58 3.77 -18.48
CA ALA A 81 -4.21 3.44 -17.21
C ALA A 81 -3.41 3.96 -16.01
N ASP A 82 -2.08 3.77 -16.00
CA ASP A 82 -1.18 4.34 -14.98
C ASP A 82 -1.31 5.87 -14.95
N ALA A 83 -1.35 6.51 -16.12
CA ALA A 83 -1.57 7.96 -16.18
C ALA A 83 -2.91 8.37 -15.54
N ALA A 84 -4.00 7.62 -15.73
CA ALA A 84 -5.28 7.94 -15.10
C ALA A 84 -5.20 7.89 -13.56
N VAL A 85 -4.53 6.88 -13.01
CA VAL A 85 -4.34 6.72 -11.55
C VAL A 85 -3.38 7.77 -10.99
N ARG A 86 -2.29 8.09 -11.71
CA ARG A 86 -1.34 9.13 -11.29
C ARG A 86 -1.95 10.54 -11.34
N ASP A 87 -2.79 10.82 -12.34
CA ASP A 87 -3.53 12.08 -12.45
C ASP A 87 -4.50 12.26 -11.27
N LEU A 88 -5.17 11.18 -10.86
CA LEU A 88 -6.01 11.13 -9.65
C LEU A 88 -5.19 11.47 -8.38
N VAL A 89 -4.06 10.80 -8.17
CA VAL A 89 -3.18 11.07 -7.01
C VAL A 89 -2.68 12.51 -7.02
N SER A 90 -2.27 13.01 -8.18
CA SER A 90 -1.84 14.40 -8.35
C SER A 90 -2.96 15.39 -8.05
N ALA A 91 -4.20 15.11 -8.44
CA ALA A 91 -5.36 15.94 -8.14
C ALA A 91 -5.65 15.98 -6.63
N GLY A 92 -5.62 14.83 -5.95
CA GLY A 92 -5.79 14.75 -4.49
C GLY A 92 -4.72 15.55 -3.74
N ARG A 93 -3.44 15.40 -4.11
CA ARG A 93 -2.32 16.18 -3.54
C ARG A 93 -2.49 17.68 -3.78
N THR A 94 -2.90 18.06 -4.99
CA THR A 94 -3.15 19.47 -5.33
C THR A 94 -4.29 20.05 -4.48
N ALA A 95 -5.36 19.30 -4.23
CA ALA A 95 -6.48 19.77 -3.40
C ALA A 95 -6.04 20.12 -1.97
N VAL A 96 -5.12 19.33 -1.39
CA VAL A 96 -4.50 19.61 -0.09
C VAL A 96 -3.72 20.93 -0.13
N GLU A 97 -2.89 21.14 -1.16
CA GLU A 97 -2.09 22.36 -1.32
C GLU A 97 -2.93 23.62 -1.48
N GLN A 98 -4.09 23.52 -2.15
CA GLN A 98 -5.00 24.64 -2.35
C GLN A 98 -5.80 25.02 -1.08
N GLY A 99 -5.88 24.11 -0.10
CA GLY A 99 -6.49 24.41 1.21
C GLY A 99 -7.97 24.80 1.14
N THR A 100 -8.72 24.23 0.21
CA THR A 100 -10.14 24.56 -0.08
C THR A 100 -11.09 24.20 1.07
N GLY A 101 -10.68 23.29 1.97
CA GLY A 101 -11.54 22.72 3.01
C GLY A 101 -12.56 21.71 2.46
N THR A 102 -12.44 21.34 1.18
CA THR A 102 -13.35 20.43 0.47
C THR A 102 -12.64 19.18 -0.06
N ILE A 103 -11.52 18.78 0.57
CA ILE A 103 -10.63 17.71 0.10
C ILE A 103 -11.39 16.42 -0.26
N THR A 104 -12.33 15.97 0.59
CA THR A 104 -13.14 14.77 0.28
C THR A 104 -13.96 14.92 -1.00
N LEU A 105 -14.58 16.08 -1.23
CA LEU A 105 -15.38 16.34 -2.44
C LEU A 105 -14.48 16.47 -3.68
N ASP A 106 -13.38 17.21 -3.54
CA ASP A 106 -12.38 17.37 -4.60
C ASP A 106 -11.79 16.01 -5.01
N LEU A 107 -11.58 15.11 -4.04
CA LEU A 107 -11.14 13.75 -4.29
C LEU A 107 -12.24 12.91 -4.97
N CYS A 108 -13.51 13.00 -4.55
CA CYS A 108 -14.61 12.32 -5.24
C CYS A 108 -14.71 12.73 -6.72
N ASP A 109 -14.57 14.02 -7.03
CA ASP A 109 -14.58 14.50 -8.43
C ASP A 109 -13.39 13.95 -9.25
N ALA A 110 -12.21 13.85 -8.62
CA ALA A 110 -11.04 13.22 -9.23
C ALA A 110 -11.25 11.71 -9.46
N VAL A 111 -11.88 11.01 -8.51
CA VAL A 111 -12.26 9.60 -8.62
C VAL A 111 -13.21 9.38 -9.80
N ALA A 112 -14.27 10.19 -9.91
CA ALA A 112 -15.21 10.11 -11.02
C ALA A 112 -14.52 10.26 -12.39
N THR A 113 -13.57 11.19 -12.47
CA THR A 113 -12.78 11.41 -13.70
C THR A 113 -11.89 10.21 -14.02
N ALA A 114 -11.19 9.66 -13.02
CA ALA A 114 -10.30 8.54 -13.21
C ALA A 114 -11.05 7.24 -13.55
N VAL A 115 -12.13 6.93 -12.84
CA VAL A 115 -12.97 5.75 -13.09
C VAL A 115 -13.58 5.81 -14.49
N ALA A 116 -14.11 6.96 -14.91
CA ALA A 116 -14.64 7.12 -16.27
C ALA A 116 -13.57 6.87 -17.34
N ARG A 117 -12.34 7.33 -17.12
CA ARG A 117 -11.21 7.09 -18.04
C ARG A 117 -10.79 5.63 -18.06
N LEU A 118 -10.63 5.00 -16.90
CA LEU A 118 -10.25 3.59 -16.78
C LEU A 118 -11.31 2.68 -17.41
N ARG A 119 -12.60 2.96 -17.23
CA ARG A 119 -13.70 2.25 -17.90
C ARG A 119 -13.63 2.38 -19.40
N GLY A 120 -13.47 3.60 -19.92
CA GLY A 120 -13.35 3.81 -21.37
C GLY A 120 -12.17 3.06 -21.99
N ILE A 121 -11.06 2.95 -21.25
CA ILE A 121 -9.91 2.13 -21.66
C ILE A 121 -10.29 0.64 -21.59
N SER A 122 -10.87 0.18 -20.49
CA SER A 122 -11.24 -1.22 -20.29
C SER A 122 -12.24 -1.71 -21.35
N ASP A 123 -13.28 -0.94 -21.64
CA ASP A 123 -14.30 -1.25 -22.64
C ASP A 123 -13.71 -1.40 -24.05
N ALA A 124 -12.73 -0.56 -24.39
CA ALA A 124 -12.01 -0.65 -25.67
C ALA A 124 -11.17 -1.92 -25.80
N HIS A 125 -10.87 -2.58 -24.67
CA HIS A 125 -10.05 -3.78 -24.57
C HIS A 125 -10.80 -4.98 -23.96
N GLY A 126 -12.13 -5.00 -24.11
CA GLY A 126 -12.96 -6.15 -23.74
C GLY A 126 -13.11 -6.38 -22.23
N GLY A 127 -12.94 -5.34 -21.42
CA GLY A 127 -13.06 -5.38 -19.96
C GLY A 127 -11.77 -5.74 -19.23
N ALA A 128 -10.68 -6.02 -19.95
CA ALA A 128 -9.46 -6.61 -19.37
C ALA A 128 -8.62 -5.67 -18.48
N VAL A 129 -8.94 -4.37 -18.43
CA VAL A 129 -8.17 -3.38 -17.65
C VAL A 129 -8.82 -3.09 -16.28
N LEU A 130 -10.07 -3.47 -16.11
CA LEU A 130 -10.82 -3.32 -14.85
C LEU A 130 -11.50 -4.64 -14.51
N GLU A 131 -10.71 -5.66 -14.21
CA GLU A 131 -11.21 -6.89 -13.60
C GLU A 131 -11.21 -6.75 -12.06
N GLU A 132 -11.62 -7.80 -11.36
CA GLU A 132 -11.74 -7.80 -9.89
C GLU A 132 -10.42 -7.42 -9.19
N GLU A 133 -9.28 -7.86 -9.75
CA GLU A 133 -7.95 -7.57 -9.19
C GLU A 133 -7.56 -6.09 -9.39
N GLU A 134 -7.75 -5.54 -10.59
CA GLU A 134 -7.45 -4.13 -10.86
C GLU A 134 -8.39 -3.18 -10.10
N ILE A 135 -9.65 -3.57 -9.89
CA ILE A 135 -10.58 -2.83 -9.04
C ILE A 135 -10.07 -2.80 -7.60
N ALA A 136 -9.57 -3.93 -7.08
CA ALA A 136 -8.99 -3.99 -5.75
C ALA A 136 -7.73 -3.11 -5.63
N ASP A 137 -6.88 -3.08 -6.65
CA ASP A 137 -5.69 -2.22 -6.69
C ASP A 137 -6.05 -0.73 -6.72
N VAL A 138 -7.02 -0.32 -7.55
CA VAL A 138 -7.54 1.06 -7.56
C VAL A 138 -8.11 1.42 -6.19
N THR A 139 -8.87 0.52 -5.57
CA THR A 139 -9.42 0.70 -4.22
C THR A 139 -8.30 0.88 -3.18
N ALA A 140 -7.19 0.14 -3.29
CA ALA A 140 -6.03 0.28 -2.43
C ALA A 140 -5.34 1.64 -2.61
N VAL A 141 -5.22 2.14 -3.84
CA VAL A 141 -4.73 3.51 -4.13
C VAL A 141 -5.63 4.54 -3.45
N LEU A 142 -6.95 4.41 -3.55
CA LEU A 142 -7.90 5.34 -2.95
C LEU A 142 -7.84 5.36 -1.42
N ALA A 143 -7.70 4.19 -0.81
CA ALA A 143 -7.54 4.07 0.64
C ALA A 143 -6.25 4.75 1.11
N ALA A 144 -5.13 4.49 0.43
CA ALA A 144 -3.84 5.11 0.73
C ALA A 144 -3.85 6.63 0.51
N LEU A 145 -4.42 7.08 -0.60
CA LEU A 145 -4.54 8.50 -0.93
C LEU A 145 -5.46 9.25 0.05
N SER A 146 -6.52 8.60 0.54
CA SER A 146 -7.40 9.20 1.55
C SER A 146 -6.67 9.39 2.88
N ASP A 147 -5.87 8.41 3.31
CA ASP A 147 -4.99 8.52 4.50
C ASP A 147 -3.93 9.62 4.30
N GLU A 148 -3.30 9.68 3.13
CA GLU A 148 -2.28 10.68 2.78
C GLU A 148 -2.84 12.12 2.81
N THR A 149 -4.02 12.32 2.22
CA THR A 149 -4.62 13.66 2.05
C THR A 149 -5.47 14.10 3.24
N GLY A 150 -5.80 13.17 4.15
CA GLY A 150 -6.75 13.42 5.24
C GLY A 150 -8.20 13.50 4.79
N ALA A 151 -8.53 12.97 3.61
CA ALA A 151 -9.91 12.84 3.14
C ALA A 151 -10.68 11.80 3.95
N ASP A 152 -12.01 11.88 3.89
CA ASP A 152 -12.87 10.83 4.45
C ASP A 152 -12.86 9.60 3.54
N GLY A 153 -12.04 8.60 3.89
CA GLY A 153 -11.86 7.39 3.10
C GLY A 153 -13.13 6.56 2.94
N GLU A 154 -14.04 6.55 3.93
CA GLU A 154 -15.31 5.81 3.80
C GLU A 154 -16.16 6.42 2.68
N VAL A 155 -16.29 7.74 2.67
CA VAL A 155 -17.05 8.46 1.63
C VAL A 155 -16.44 8.25 0.25
N VAL A 156 -15.11 8.35 0.13
CA VAL A 156 -14.39 8.20 -1.14
C VAL A 156 -14.54 6.78 -1.69
N LEU A 157 -14.36 5.76 -0.84
CA LEU A 157 -14.46 4.36 -1.25
C LEU A 157 -15.88 3.98 -1.64
N THR A 158 -16.90 4.36 -0.86
CA THR A 158 -18.30 4.13 -1.24
C THR A 158 -18.68 4.84 -2.54
N HIS A 159 -18.13 6.04 -2.79
CA HIS A 159 -18.33 6.73 -4.04
C HIS A 159 -17.70 5.97 -5.22
N ALA A 160 -16.46 5.49 -5.06
CA ALA A 160 -15.77 4.70 -6.06
C ALA A 160 -16.48 3.38 -6.36
N GLU A 161 -16.93 2.64 -5.34
CA GLU A 161 -17.71 1.40 -5.48
C GLU A 161 -18.97 1.64 -6.31
N THR A 162 -19.73 2.70 -5.97
CA THR A 162 -20.93 3.08 -6.74
C THR A 162 -20.60 3.29 -8.21
N LEU A 163 -19.53 4.05 -8.49
CA LEU A 163 -19.08 4.34 -9.85
C LEU A 163 -18.52 3.12 -10.58
N LEU A 164 -18.02 2.09 -9.87
CA LEU A 164 -17.44 0.88 -10.46
C LEU A 164 -18.50 -0.20 -10.71
N ASP A 165 -19.61 -0.19 -9.97
CA ASP A 165 -20.77 -1.08 -10.14
C ASP A 165 -21.76 -0.63 -11.25
N GLU A 166 -21.70 0.62 -11.71
CA GLU A 166 -22.62 1.13 -12.74
C GLU A 166 -22.33 0.52 -14.13
N GLU A 167 -23.07 -0.52 -14.55
CA GLU A 167 -22.99 -1.11 -15.92
C GLU A 167 -23.61 -0.24 -17.03
#